data_AF-A0AAD2XWT9-F1
#
_entry.id   AF-A0AAD2XWT9-F1
#
_cell.length_a   1.000
_cell.length_b   1.000
_cell.length_c   1.000
_cell.angle_alpha   90.00
_cell.angle_beta   90.00
_cell.angle_gamma   90.00
#
_symmetry.space_group_name_H-M   'P 1'
#
loop_
_entity.id
_entity.type
_entity.pdbx_description
1 polymer ?
#
loop_
_entity_poly.entity_id
_entity_poly.type
_entity_poly.pdbx_seq_one_letter_code
_entity_poly.pdbx_strand_id
1 'polypeptide(L)'
;MADEHRRKRYREWAKSPFGTMPFPEECRGMTCGAKTRKGTPCKLTSLYGSGRCKLHGGMSTGAKTPEGKARQLEGYRRWQEKQHQATSKTE
;
A
#
# COMPACT_ATOMS: atom_id res chain seq x y z
N MET A 1 1.68 13.56 5.59
CA MET A 1 0.50 13.96 4.77
C MET A 1 -0.77 13.41 5.41
N ALA A 2 -1.91 14.12 5.41
CA ALA A 2 -3.13 13.69 6.12
C ALA A 2 -3.60 12.26 5.76
N ASP A 3 -3.36 11.84 4.52
CA ASP A 3 -3.69 10.49 4.01
C ASP A 3 -2.81 9.38 4.61
N GLU A 4 -1.59 9.71 5.05
CA GLU A 4 -0.70 8.78 5.75
C GLU A 4 -1.15 8.53 7.19
N HIS A 5 -1.58 9.59 7.89
CA HIS A 5 -2.12 9.48 9.24
C HIS A 5 -3.37 8.58 9.26
N ARG A 6 -4.35 8.88 8.39
CA ARG A 6 -5.56 8.06 8.21
C ARG A 6 -5.21 6.60 7.91
N ARG A 7 -4.21 6.36 7.05
CA ARG A 7 -3.72 4.99 6.75
C ARG A 7 -3.14 4.28 7.96
N LYS A 8 -2.36 4.97 8.79
CA LYS A 8 -1.79 4.40 10.01
C LYS A 8 -2.91 4.00 10.97
N ARG A 9 -3.86 4.90 11.21
CA ARG A 9 -5.03 4.69 12.08
C ARG A 9 -5.91 3.55 11.60
N TYR A 10 -6.20 3.47 10.29
CA TYR A 10 -6.92 2.34 9.70
C TYR A 10 -6.22 1.01 9.96
N ARG A 11 -4.90 0.93 9.78
CA ARG A 11 -4.13 -0.30 10.01
C ARG A 11 -4.07 -0.69 11.47
N GLU A 12 -3.98 0.28 12.38
CA GLU A 12 -4.04 0.03 13.82
C GLU A 12 -5.41 -0.54 14.20
N TRP A 13 -6.50 0.06 13.73
CA TRP A 13 -7.85 -0.46 13.91
C TRP A 13 -8.00 -1.87 13.35
N ALA A 14 -7.52 -2.12 12.13
CA ALA A 14 -7.62 -3.43 11.49
C ALA A 14 -6.81 -4.53 12.20
N LYS A 15 -5.80 -4.16 13.00
CA LYS A 15 -5.02 -5.08 13.83
C LYS A 15 -5.62 -5.27 15.24
N SER A 16 -6.66 -4.52 15.60
CA SER A 16 -7.26 -4.65 16.93
C SER A 16 -7.91 -6.03 17.10
N PRO A 17 -7.65 -6.73 18.22
CA PRO A 17 -8.23 -8.04 18.45
C PRO A 17 -9.75 -7.89 18.63
N PHE A 18 -10.53 -8.70 17.91
CA PHE A 18 -11.99 -8.78 18.01
C PHE A 18 -12.74 -7.45 17.86
N GLY A 19 -12.15 -6.44 17.21
CA GLY A 19 -12.81 -5.12 17.07
C GLY A 19 -12.93 -4.37 18.41
N THR A 20 -12.02 -4.62 19.34
CA THR A 20 -11.95 -3.92 20.64
C THR A 20 -11.81 -2.41 20.51
N MET A 21 -11.30 -1.91 19.38
CA MET A 21 -11.29 -0.48 19.08
C MET A 21 -12.47 -0.09 18.18
N PRO A 22 -13.21 0.98 18.51
CA PRO A 22 -14.22 1.51 17.61
C PRO A 22 -13.59 1.96 16.29
N PHE A 23 -14.38 1.92 15.21
CA PHE A 23 -13.92 2.38 13.90
C PHE A 23 -13.53 3.86 13.95
N PRO A 24 -12.31 4.26 13.52
CA PRO A 24 -11.90 5.65 13.54
C PRO A 24 -12.72 6.50 12.56
N GLU A 25 -13.38 7.56 13.05
CA GLU A 25 -14.25 8.41 12.22
C GLU A 25 -13.49 9.10 11.07
N GLU A 26 -12.24 9.48 11.31
CA GLU A 26 -11.29 9.98 10.31
C GLU A 26 -11.05 9.00 9.14
N CYS A 27 -11.25 7.70 9.36
CA CYS A 27 -11.12 6.68 8.32
C CYS A 27 -12.42 6.48 7.52
N ARG A 28 -13.52 7.13 7.90
CA ARG A 28 -14.77 7.07 7.13
C ARG A 28 -14.54 7.65 5.72
N GLY A 29 -15.10 6.97 4.72
CA GLY A 29 -14.95 7.35 3.31
C GLY A 29 -13.51 7.24 2.78
N MET A 30 -12.62 6.55 3.48
CA MET A 30 -11.25 6.34 3.02
C MET A 30 -11.22 5.50 1.73
N THR A 31 -10.44 5.95 0.76
CA THR A 31 -10.24 5.26 -0.52
C THR A 31 -8.91 4.54 -0.56
N CYS A 32 -8.77 3.58 -1.47
CA CYS A 32 -7.55 2.82 -1.62
C CYS A 32 -6.35 3.73 -1.92
N GLY A 33 -6.51 4.75 -2.77
CA GLY A 33 -5.48 5.76 -3.07
C GLY A 33 -4.20 5.24 -3.72
N ALA A 34 -4.13 3.96 -4.11
CA ALA A 34 -3.00 3.43 -4.87
C ALA A 34 -3.01 4.00 -6.31
N LYS A 35 -1.83 4.23 -6.90
CA LYS A 35 -1.73 4.71 -8.28
C LYS A 35 -2.23 3.62 -9.23
N THR A 36 -3.24 3.95 -10.02
CA THR A 36 -3.78 3.05 -11.04
C THR A 36 -2.89 3.04 -12.28
N ARG A 37 -3.17 2.13 -13.23
CA ARG A 37 -2.49 2.09 -14.53
C ARG A 37 -2.62 3.40 -15.34
N LYS A 38 -3.70 4.17 -15.11
CA LYS A 38 -3.93 5.49 -15.73
C LYS A 38 -3.19 6.64 -15.03
N GLY A 39 -2.43 6.34 -13.97
CA GLY A 39 -1.70 7.33 -13.18
C GLY A 39 -2.55 8.04 -12.12
N THR A 40 -3.86 7.86 -12.09
CA THR A 40 -4.77 8.47 -11.10
C THR A 40 -4.88 7.63 -9.82
N PRO A 41 -5.23 8.22 -8.66
CA PRO A 41 -5.49 7.47 -7.42
C PRO A 41 -6.70 6.54 -7.53
N CYS A 42 -6.62 5.36 -6.90
CA CYS A 42 -7.71 4.40 -6.83
C CYS A 42 -8.82 4.88 -5.89
N LYS A 43 -10.07 4.90 -6.39
CA LYS A 43 -11.26 5.40 -5.67
C LYS A 43 -12.03 4.32 -4.89
N LEU A 44 -11.62 3.05 -4.96
CA LEU A 44 -12.31 1.97 -4.25
C LEU A 44 -12.27 2.17 -2.74
N THR A 45 -13.41 1.99 -2.07
CA THR A 45 -13.58 2.12 -0.61
C THR A 45 -13.62 0.77 0.11
N SER A 46 -13.72 -0.35 -0.62
CA SER A 46 -13.60 -1.70 -0.06
C SER A 46 -12.14 -1.99 0.29
N LEU A 47 -11.74 -1.65 1.52
CA LEU A 47 -10.37 -1.79 2.02
C LEU A 47 -10.23 -3.02 2.91
N TYR A 48 -9.10 -3.70 2.77
CA TYR A 48 -8.68 -4.79 3.67
C TYR A 48 -7.76 -4.23 4.75
N GLY A 49 -7.38 -5.05 5.74
CA GLY A 49 -6.56 -4.61 6.88
C GLY A 49 -5.20 -3.95 6.52
N SER A 50 -4.69 -4.18 5.30
CA SER A 50 -3.52 -3.45 4.76
C SER A 50 -3.78 -1.97 4.45
N GLY A 51 -5.05 -1.54 4.44
CA GLY A 51 -5.51 -0.21 4.03
C GLY A 51 -5.62 -0.04 2.51
N ARG A 52 -5.62 -1.14 1.74
CA ARG A 52 -5.73 -1.15 0.27
C ARG A 52 -6.87 -2.07 -0.19
N CYS A 53 -7.37 -1.86 -1.40
CA CYS A 53 -8.42 -2.70 -1.99
C CYS A 53 -7.86 -4.01 -2.57
N LYS A 54 -8.74 -4.96 -2.91
CA LYS A 54 -8.36 -6.26 -3.50
C LYS A 54 -7.40 -6.16 -4.70
N LEU A 55 -7.57 -5.15 -5.55
CA LEU A 55 -6.78 -4.96 -6.77
C LEU A 55 -5.38 -4.38 -6.54
N HIS A 56 -5.13 -3.81 -5.35
CA HIS A 56 -3.89 -3.10 -5.03
C HIS A 56 -3.24 -3.69 -3.77
N GLY A 57 -3.26 -5.02 -3.65
CA GLY A 57 -2.61 -5.74 -2.57
C GLY A 57 -3.39 -5.79 -1.26
N GLY A 58 -4.69 -5.45 -1.27
CA GLY A 58 -5.57 -5.52 -0.11
C GLY A 58 -5.49 -6.86 0.62
N MET A 59 -5.60 -7.95 -0.15
CA MET A 59 -5.55 -9.33 0.33
C MET A 59 -4.12 -9.91 0.37
N SER A 60 -3.10 -9.15 -0.02
CA SER A 60 -1.73 -9.65 -0.03
C SER A 60 -1.20 -9.77 1.38
N THR A 61 -0.59 -10.91 1.69
CA THR A 61 0.12 -11.12 2.96
C THR A 61 1.60 -10.71 2.89
N GLY A 62 2.06 -10.24 1.73
CA GLY A 62 3.49 -10.05 1.46
C GLY A 62 4.27 -11.37 1.39
N ALA A 63 5.58 -11.26 1.14
CA ALA A 63 6.48 -12.40 1.18
C ALA A 63 6.73 -12.84 2.63
N LYS A 64 6.42 -14.10 2.94
CA LYS A 64 6.57 -14.66 4.30
C LYS A 64 7.94 -15.28 4.53
N THR A 65 8.61 -15.78 3.49
CA THR A 65 9.91 -16.45 3.60
C THR A 65 11.08 -15.52 3.32
N PRO A 66 12.28 -15.80 3.85
CA PRO A 66 13.50 -15.04 3.55
C PRO A 66 13.79 -14.96 2.04
N GLU A 67 13.63 -16.06 1.31
CA GLU A 67 13.89 -16.14 -0.13
C GLU A 67 12.88 -15.29 -0.91
N GLY A 68 11.62 -15.31 -0.49
CA GLY A 68 10.58 -14.47 -1.07
C GLY A 68 10.87 -12.98 -0.88
N LYS A 69 11.34 -12.58 0.31
CA LYS A 69 11.74 -11.20 0.60
C LYS A 69 12.96 -10.79 -0.23
N ALA A 70 13.97 -11.66 -0.33
CA ALA A 70 15.17 -11.42 -1.14
C ALA A 70 14.81 -11.18 -2.62
N ARG A 71 13.93 -12.01 -3.18
CA ARG A 71 13.44 -11.86 -4.57
C ARG A 71 12.70 -10.54 -4.79
N GLN A 72 11.87 -10.12 -3.85
CA GLN A 72 11.18 -8.82 -3.93
C GLN A 72 12.16 -7.66 -3.89
N LEU A 73 13.15 -7.71 -3.00
CA LEU A 73 14.19 -6.68 -2.88
C LEU A 73 15.05 -6.60 -4.14
N GLU A 74 15.43 -7.73 -4.72
CA GLU A 74 16.17 -7.79 -5.98
C GLU A 74 15.37 -7.16 -7.12
N GLY A 75 14.09 -7.51 -7.27
CA GLY A 75 13.22 -6.90 -8.26
C GLY A 75 13.08 -5.38 -8.09
N TYR A 76 13.03 -4.90 -6.85
CA TYR A 76 13.01 -3.48 -6.53
C TYR A 76 14.31 -2.77 -6.94
N ARG A 77 15.47 -3.36 -6.65
CA ARG A 77 16.79 -2.83 -7.06
C ARG A 77 16.89 -2.68 -8.58
N ARG A 78 16.52 -3.73 -9.34
CA ARG A 78 16.48 -3.69 -10.80
C ARG A 78 15.56 -2.58 -11.34
N TRP A 79 14.44 -2.30 -10.65
CA TRP A 79 13.56 -1.19 -11.03
C TRP A 79 14.22 0.17 -10.77
N GLN A 80 14.87 0.36 -9.62
CA GLN A 80 15.59 1.60 -9.28
C GLN A 80 16.70 1.92 -10.28
N GLU A 81 17.52 0.93 -10.65
CA GLU A 81 18.57 1.08 -11.66
C GLU A 81 18.02 1.58 -12.99
N LYS A 82 16.89 1.03 -13.45
CA LYS A 82 16.21 1.48 -14.67
C LYS A 82 15.73 2.92 -14.56
N GLN A 83 15.25 3.36 -13.38
CA GLN A 83 14.85 4.75 -13.18
C GLN A 83 16.07 5.68 -13.25
N HIS A 84 17.17 5.34 -12.58
CA HIS A 84 18.40 6.14 -12.60
C HIS A 84 18.98 6.27 -14.01
N GLN A 85 18.97 5.19 -14.79
CA GLN A 85 19.41 5.22 -16.19
C GLN A 85 18.48 6.05 -17.08
N ALA A 86 17.18 6.07 -16.80
CA ALA A 86 16.24 6.89 -17.55
C ALA A 86 16.43 8.39 -17.25
N THR A 87 16.67 8.74 -15.98
CA THR A 87 16.96 10.12 -15.59
C THR A 87 18.30 10.60 -16.15
N SER A 88 19.37 9.80 -16.06
CA SER A 88 20.71 10.17 -16.54
C SER A 88 20.85 10.26 -18.07
N LYS A 89 19.87 9.76 -18.82
CA LYS A 89 19.81 9.86 -20.30
C LYS A 89 18.99 11.06 -20.78
N THR A 90 18.26 11.70 -19.88
CA THR A 90 17.41 12.86 -20.18
C THR A 90 18.15 14.18 -19.87
N GLU A 91 19.27 14.10 -19.15
CA GLU A 91 20.26 15.16 -18.90
C GLU A 91 21.35 15.14 -19.99
#